data_AF-A0A7R8XK19-F1
#
_entry.id   AF-A0A7R8XK19-F1
#
_cell.length_a   1.000
_cell.length_b   1.000
_cell.length_c   1.000
_cell.angle_alpha   90.00
_cell.angle_beta   90.00
_cell.angle_gamma   90.00
#
_symmetry.space_group_name_H-M   'P 1'
#
loop_
_entity.id
_entity.type
_entity.pdbx_description
1 polymer ?
#
loop_
_entity_poly.entity_id
_entity_poly.type
_entity_poly.pdbx_seq_one_letter_code
_entity_poly.pdbx_strand_id
1 'polypeptide(L)' 'MRWVLRAEIRVSSEKRHVPRYIIGPSGKVVTEIAREVEQELMNLFHCDVRLVIVVQAPGVTPPKHHL' A
#
# COMPACT_ATOMS: atom_id res chain seq x y z
N MET A 1 -25.79 3.13 6.63
CA MET A 1 -24.89 3.69 5.59
C MET A 1 -23.46 3.33 5.97
N ARG A 2 -22.75 2.53 5.17
CA ARG A 2 -21.37 2.10 5.45
C ARG A 2 -20.43 2.97 4.63
N TRP A 3 -19.76 3.92 5.28
CA TRP A 3 -18.75 4.76 4.64
C TRP A 3 -17.46 3.97 4.57
N VAL A 4 -16.86 3.87 3.37
CA VAL A 4 -15.58 3.21 3.18
C VAL A 4 -14.52 4.27 2.89
N LEU A 5 -13.55 4.39 3.77
CA LEU A 5 -12.42 5.30 3.55
C LEU A 5 -11.39 4.62 2.64
N ARG A 6 -11.07 5.24 1.50
CA ARG A 6 -10.04 4.76 0.58
C ARG A 6 -8.75 5.52 0.82
N ALA A 7 -7.68 4.82 1.17
CA ALA A 7 -6.35 5.37 1.32
C ALA A 7 -5.40 4.78 0.27
N GLU A 8 -4.63 5.63 -0.41
CA GLU A 8 -3.58 5.24 -1.34
C GLU A 8 -2.22 5.70 -0.80
N ILE A 9 -1.34 4.75 -0.49
CA ILE A 9 0.02 5.06 -0.02
C ILE A 9 0.99 4.77 -1.16
N ARG A 10 1.71 5.81 -1.62
CA ARG A 10 2.76 5.70 -2.62
C ARG A 10 4.12 5.70 -1.95
N VAL A 11 4.83 4.59 -2.12
CA VAL A 11 6.21 4.48 -1.65
C VAL A 11 7.13 4.63 -2.85
N SER A 12 7.92 5.70 -2.88
CA SER A 12 8.96 5.92 -3.89
C SER A 12 10.34 5.80 -3.25
N SER A 13 11.29 5.19 -3.95
CA SER A 13 12.69 5.19 -3.51
C SER A 13 13.62 5.41 -4.66
N GLU A 14 14.56 6.36 -4.55
CA GLU A 14 15.58 6.62 -5.56
C GLU A 14 16.55 5.45 -5.77
N LYS A 15 16.60 4.51 -4.82
CA LYS A 15 17.48 3.33 -4.87
C LYS A 15 16.74 2.15 -5.47
N ARG A 16 17.24 1.61 -6.59
CA ARG A 16 16.68 0.44 -7.31
C ARG A 16 16.40 -0.80 -6.43
N HIS A 17 17.02 -0.93 -5.25
CA HIS A 17 16.91 -2.13 -4.40
C HIS A 17 15.90 -1.99 -3.25
N VAL A 18 15.57 -0.76 -2.85
CA VAL A 18 14.62 -0.51 -1.74
C VAL A 18 13.22 -1.09 -2.00
N PRO A 19 12.67 -1.09 -3.23
CA PRO A 19 11.39 -1.73 -3.50
C PRO A 19 11.38 -3.23 -3.14
N ARG A 20 12.49 -3.95 -3.31
CA ARG A 20 12.56 -5.38 -2.94
C ARG A 20 12.51 -5.60 -1.42
N TYR A 21 13.10 -4.71 -0.63
CA TYR A 21 13.04 -4.79 0.83
C TYR A 21 11.66 -4.44 1.36
N ILE A 22 11.02 -3.41 0.79
CA ILE A 22 9.69 -2.95 1.21
C ILE A 22 8.60 -3.94 0.81
N ILE A 23 8.67 -4.50 -0.40
CA ILE A 23 7.76 -5.57 -0.82
C ILE A 23 8.05 -6.84 -0.01
N GLY A 24 9.33 -7.15 0.22
CA GLY A 24 9.78 -8.37 0.86
C GLY A 24 9.58 -9.62 -0.01
N PRO A 25 10.00 -10.80 0.46
CA PRO A 25 9.76 -12.07 -0.23
C PRO A 25 8.26 -12.28 -0.46
N SER A 26 7.86 -12.51 -1.72
CA SER A 26 6.46 -12.73 -2.11
C SER A 26 5.46 -11.64 -1.66
N GLY A 27 5.91 -10.42 -1.39
CA GLY A 27 5.02 -9.35 -0.92
C GLY A 27 4.66 -9.40 0.57
N LYS A 28 5.32 -10.26 1.37
CA LYS A 28 4.97 -10.46 2.78
C LYS A 28 5.10 -9.19 3.62
N VAL A 29 6.18 -8.43 3.43
CA VAL A 29 6.48 -7.23 4.23
C VAL A 29 5.44 -6.14 3.97
N VAL A 30 5.15 -5.84 2.70
CA VAL A 30 4.14 -4.83 2.36
C VAL A 30 2.73 -5.25 2.79
N THR A 31 2.43 -6.56 2.81
CA THR A 31 1.15 -7.09 3.27
C THR A 31 0.98 -6.93 4.79
N GLU A 32 2.04 -7.20 5.56
CA GLU A 32 2.04 -6.99 7.03
C GLU A 32 1.84 -5.51 7.35
N ILE A 33 2.57 -4.61 6.67
CA ILE A 33 2.41 -3.15 6.80
C ILE A 33 0.97 -2.73 6.45
N ALA A 34 0.43 -3.23 5.34
CA ALA A 34 -0.93 -2.89 4.92
C ALA A 34 -1.96 -3.27 5.99
N ARG A 35 -1.83 -4.48 6.56
CA ARG A 35 -2.76 -4.97 7.57
C ARG A 35 -2.69 -4.15 8.86
N GLU A 36 -1.49 -3.80 9.32
CA GLU A 36 -1.31 -2.96 10.52
C GLU A 36 -1.90 -1.56 10.32
N VAL A 37 -1.57 -0.91 9.20
CA VAL A 37 -2.08 0.43 8.87
C VAL A 37 -3.60 0.42 8.68
N GLU A 38 -4.16 -0.58 7.99
CA GLU A 38 -5.61 -0.70 7.82
C GLU A 38 -6.33 -0.78 9.17
N GLN A 39 -5.83 -1.58 10.10
CA GLN A 39 -6.40 -1.69 11.44
C GLN A 39 -6.29 -0.39 12.23
N GLU A 40 -5.15 0.31 12.18
CA GLU A 40 -4.98 1.62 12.82
C GLU A 40 -5.94 2.66 12.25
N LEU A 41 -6.12 2.70 10.92
CA LEU A 41 -7.05 3.62 10.27
C LEU A 41 -8.50 3.29 10.66
N MET A 42 -8.89 2.01 10.72
CA MET A 42 -10.22 1.62 11.20
C MET A 42 -10.46 2.07 12.64
N ASN A 43 -9.45 1.93 13.51
CA ASN A 43 -9.52 2.37 14.90
C ASN A 43 -9.63 3.89 15.02
N LEU A 44 -8.89 4.64 14.20
CA LEU A 44 -8.87 6.11 14.20
C LEU A 44 -10.16 6.72 13.66
N PHE A 45 -10.67 6.19 12.54
CA PHE A 45 -11.84 6.74 11.85
C PHE A 45 -13.16 6.12 12.30
N HIS A 46 -13.12 5.07 13.13
CA HIS A 46 -14.29 4.31 13.58
C HIS A 46 -15.20 3.88 12.41
N CYS A 47 -14.61 3.52 11.27
CA CYS A 47 -15.30 3.09 10.07
C CYS A 47 -14.49 2.03 9.32
N ASP A 48 -15.13 1.37 8.35
CA ASP A 48 -14.43 0.45 7.49
C ASP A 48 -13.50 1.19 6.54
N VAL A 49 -12.25 0.73 6.47
CA VAL A 49 -11.22 1.28 5.60
C VAL A 49 -10.92 0.25 4.53
N ARG A 50 -10.68 0.71 3.30
CA ARG A 50 -10.10 -0.10 2.23
C ARG A 50 -8.77 0.53 1.84
N LEU A 51 -7.68 -0.05 2.36
CA LEU A 51 -6.33 0.42 2.09
C LEU A 51 -5.78 -0.18 0.79
N VAL A 52 -5.15 0.65 -0.04
CA VAL A 52 -4.39 0.22 -1.22
C VAL A 52 -2.98 0.79 -1.13
N ILE A 53 -1.98 -0.09 -1.09
CA ILE A 53 -0.57 0.32 -1.09
C ILE A 53 0.01 0.13 -2.49
N VAL A 54 0.59 1.19 -3.05
CA VAL A 54 1.25 1.18 -4.35
C VAL A 54 2.73 1.47 -4.14
N VAL A 55 3.56 0.44 -4.33
CA VAL A 55 5.02 0.59 -4.28
C VAL A 55 5.53 0.95 -5.67
N GLN A 56 6.17 2.10 -5.79
CA GLN A 56 6.76 2.60 -7.04
C GLN A 56 8.29 2.56 -6.97
N ALA A 57 8.90 1.96 -7.97
CA ALA A 57 10.34 1.92 -8.14
C ALA A 57 10.74 2.80 -9.34
N PRO A 58 11.83 3.58 -9.27
CA PRO A 58 12.33 4.33 -10.40
C PRO A 58 12.72 3.35 -11.52
N GLY A 59 12.09 3.53 -12.68
CA GLY A 59 12.26 2.65 -13.84
C GLY A 59 11.24 1.49 -13.95
N VAL A 60 10.28 1.36 -13.03
CA VAL A 60 9.16 0.41 -13.15
C VAL A 60 7.90 1.21 -13.51
N THR A 61 7.52 1.17 -14.79
CA THR A 61 6.22 1.68 -15.24
C THR A 61 5.11 0.87 -14.55
N PRO A 62 4.18 1.52 -13.83
CA PRO A 62 3.05 0.80 -13.27
C PRO A 62 2.26 0.11 -14.41
N PRO A 63 1.78 -1.13 -14.20
CA PRO A 63 0.92 -1.76 -15.19
C PRO A 63 -0.30 -0.89 -15.41
N LYS A 64 -0.59 -0.55 -16.66
CA LYS A 64 -1.79 0.18 -17.05
C LYS A 64 -2.98 -0.74 -16.76
N HIS A 65 -3.60 -0.60 -15.59
CA HIS A 65 -4.94 -1.11 -15.42
C HIS A 65 -5.88 -0.22 -16.24
N HIS A 66 -6.48 -0.81 -17.27
CA HIS A 66 -7.66 -0.27 -17.93
C HIS A 66 -8.73 -0.04 -16.85
N LEU A 67 -9.00 1.24 -16.58
CA LEU A 67 -10.28 1.71 -16.07
C LEU A 67 -11.15 2.08 -17.26
#